data_AF-D2EF97-F1
#
_entry.id   AF-D2EF97-F1
#
_cell.length_a   1.000
_cell.length_b   1.000
_cell.length_c   1.000
_cell.angle_alpha   90.00
_cell.angle_beta   90.00
_cell.angle_gamma   90.00
#
_symmetry.space_group_name_H-M   'P 1'
#
loop_
_entity.id
_entity.type
_entity.pdbx_description
1 polymer ?
#
loop_
_entity_poly.entity_id
_entity_poly.type
_entity_poly.pdbx_seq_one_letter_code
_entity_poly.pdbx_strand_id
1 'polypeptide(L)'
;MVILKNLDEIISDFKGKKIFYLAHPTVARNEIRDWEIEVEKKYNITLLNPFFDNYINDSTELKGGKNYIDDSDYKSIVEGDLKAIDRCDGVLAIMTENSVGTAMELFYNSVHLSKPTYIIMEDSKLMHHPWIKYIASYPPFKNREEFTKEVLEKLY
;
A
#
# COMPACT_ATOMS: atom_id res chain seq x y z
N MET A 1 12.51 10.00 19.32
CA MET A 1 11.05 10.15 19.46
C MET A 1 10.52 10.53 18.10
N VAL A 2 9.92 9.59 17.38
CA VAL A 2 9.23 9.89 16.11
C VAL A 2 7.92 10.59 16.49
N ILE A 3 7.66 11.75 15.88
CA ILE A 3 6.39 12.47 16.10
C ILE A 3 5.41 11.90 15.08
N LEU A 4 4.42 11.15 15.57
CA LEU A 4 3.33 10.69 14.72
C LEU A 4 2.49 11.90 14.29
N LYS A 5 2.27 12.03 12.99
CA LYS A 5 1.35 13.04 12.45
C LYS A 5 -0.09 12.52 12.51
N ASN A 6 -1.03 13.44 12.58
CA ASN A 6 -2.44 13.09 12.38
C ASN A 6 -2.66 12.69 10.91
N LEU A 7 -3.37 11.58 10.67
CA LEU A 7 -3.69 11.12 9.32
C LEU A 7 -4.42 12.19 8.49
N ASP A 8 -5.35 12.95 9.10
CA ASP A 8 -6.07 14.01 8.39
C ASP A 8 -5.12 15.15 7.98
N GLU A 9 -4.07 15.44 8.75
CA GLU A 9 -3.03 16.41 8.38
C GLU A 9 -2.22 15.90 7.18
N ILE A 10 -1.79 14.64 7.19
CA ILE A 10 -1.07 14.02 6.07
C ILE A 10 -1.91 14.05 4.80
N ILE A 11 -3.17 13.62 4.87
CA ILE A 11 -4.07 13.61 3.71
C ILE A 11 -4.29 15.04 3.18
N SER A 12 -4.33 16.04 4.07
CA SER A 12 -4.48 17.44 3.66
C SER A 12 -3.28 17.96 2.86
N ASP A 13 -2.07 17.45 3.11
CA ASP A 13 -0.85 17.78 2.35
C ASP A 13 -0.95 17.32 0.88
N PHE A 14 -1.87 16.39 0.57
CA PHE A 14 -2.04 15.78 -0.75
C PHE A 14 -3.19 16.37 -1.57
N LYS A 15 -3.72 17.54 -1.16
CA LYS A 15 -4.88 18.17 -1.80
C LYS A 15 -4.70 18.35 -3.31
N GLY A 16 -5.66 17.82 -4.08
CA GLY A 16 -5.69 17.93 -5.55
C GLY A 16 -5.01 16.78 -6.30
N LYS A 17 -4.42 15.83 -5.56
CA LYS A 17 -3.90 14.57 -6.10
C LYS A 17 -4.86 13.41 -5.85
N LYS A 18 -4.72 12.33 -6.61
CA LYS A 18 -5.33 11.04 -6.27
C LYS A 18 -4.46 10.28 -5.30
N ILE A 19 -5.05 9.82 -4.20
CA ILE A 19 -4.31 9.20 -3.10
C ILE A 19 -4.59 7.70 -3.10
N PHE A 20 -3.57 6.87 -3.25
CA PHE A 20 -3.68 5.43 -3.11
C PHE A 20 -2.95 4.98 -1.86
N TYR A 21 -3.54 4.08 -1.08
CA TYR A 21 -2.79 3.38 -0.02
C TYR A 21 -1.83 2.38 -0.68
N LEU A 22 -0.56 2.45 -0.30
CA LEU A 22 0.51 1.64 -0.88
C LEU A 22 0.74 0.39 -0.04
N ALA A 23 0.06 -0.70 -0.41
CA ALA A 23 0.10 -1.96 0.29
C ALA A 23 1.27 -2.84 -0.21
N HIS A 24 2.17 -3.27 0.68
CA HIS A 24 3.23 -4.21 0.31
C HIS A 24 3.86 -4.92 1.52
N PRO A 25 4.57 -6.05 1.31
CA PRO A 25 5.34 -6.70 2.36
C PRO A 25 6.40 -5.79 2.98
N THR A 26 6.58 -5.88 4.29
CA THR A 26 7.56 -5.09 5.05
C THR A 26 9.00 -5.30 4.54
N VAL A 27 9.32 -6.50 4.03
CA VAL A 27 10.68 -6.82 3.53
C VAL A 27 11.08 -5.97 2.33
N ALA A 28 10.12 -5.51 1.52
CA ALA A 28 10.36 -4.75 0.30
C ALA A 28 10.28 -3.22 0.51
N ARG A 29 10.07 -2.75 1.75
CA ARG A 29 9.74 -1.35 2.04
C ARG A 29 10.73 -0.32 1.50
N ASN A 30 12.03 -0.57 1.58
CA ASN A 30 13.03 0.38 1.12
C ASN A 30 13.05 0.48 -0.41
N GLU A 31 13.00 -0.67 -1.09
CA GLU A 31 13.00 -0.73 -2.56
C GLU A 31 11.72 -0.12 -3.14
N ILE A 32 10.58 -0.37 -2.50
CA ILE A 32 9.30 0.21 -2.90
C ILE A 32 9.28 1.71 -2.62
N ARG A 33 9.89 2.18 -1.53
CA ARG A 33 10.00 3.61 -1.23
C ARG A 33 10.78 4.37 -2.31
N ASP A 34 11.86 3.80 -2.83
CA ASP A 34 12.61 4.43 -3.92
C ASP A 34 11.74 4.60 -5.17
N TRP A 35 10.95 3.58 -5.53
CA TRP A 35 10.02 3.64 -6.65
C TRP A 35 8.88 4.63 -6.41
N GLU A 36 8.30 4.62 -5.21
CA GLU A 36 7.22 5.50 -4.77
C GLU A 36 7.59 6.97 -5.00
N ILE A 37 8.75 7.39 -4.50
CA ILE A 37 9.23 8.77 -4.63
C ILE A 37 9.32 9.21 -6.09
N GLU A 38 9.79 8.34 -6.99
CA GLU A 38 9.92 8.67 -8.41
C GLU A 38 8.56 8.76 -9.11
N VAL A 39 7.62 7.89 -8.73
CA VAL A 39 6.26 7.91 -9.26
C VAL A 39 5.51 9.17 -8.85
N GLU A 40 5.56 9.55 -7.57
CA GLU A 40 4.88 10.74 -7.06
C GLU A 40 5.42 12.07 -7.60
N LYS A 41 6.70 12.09 -8.01
CA LYS A 41 7.29 13.23 -8.72
C LYS A 41 6.77 13.35 -10.15
N LYS A 42 6.50 12.22 -10.81
CA LYS A 42 6.18 12.18 -12.24
C LYS A 42 4.68 12.31 -12.53
N TYR A 43 3.83 11.76 -11.68
CA TYR A 43 2.39 11.66 -11.92
C TYR A 43 1.59 12.40 -10.86
N ASN A 44 0.36 12.82 -11.19
CA ASN A 44 -0.51 13.55 -10.26
C ASN A 44 -1.22 12.63 -9.25
N ILE A 45 -0.44 11.74 -8.62
CA ILE A 45 -0.88 10.84 -7.56
C ILE A 45 0.01 10.99 -6.32
N THR A 46 -0.50 10.45 -5.23
CA THR A 46 0.23 10.22 -3.99
C THR A 46 -0.02 8.81 -3.52
N LEU A 47 1.01 8.19 -2.96
CA LEU A 47 1.03 6.85 -2.42
C LEU A 47 1.22 6.97 -0.91
N LEU A 48 0.16 6.74 -0.14
CA LEU A 48 0.24 6.74 1.31
C LEU A 48 0.90 5.44 1.78
N ASN A 49 2.14 5.53 2.25
CA ASN A 49 2.97 4.41 2.64
C ASN A 49 2.96 4.19 4.16
N PRO A 50 2.41 3.06 4.66
CA PRO A 50 2.30 2.79 6.10
C PRO A 50 3.65 2.75 6.83
N PHE A 51 4.75 2.47 6.13
CA PHE A 51 6.09 2.35 6.73
C PHE A 51 6.86 3.67 6.80
N PHE A 52 6.46 4.70 6.05
CA PHE A 52 7.24 5.94 5.94
C PHE A 52 6.45 7.22 6.29
N ASP A 53 5.12 7.21 6.20
CA ASP A 53 4.31 8.42 6.42
C ASP A 53 3.94 8.67 7.88
N ASN A 54 4.50 7.90 8.82
CA ASN A 54 4.51 8.15 10.28
C ASN A 54 3.13 8.49 10.88
N TYR A 55 2.07 7.80 10.47
CA TYR A 55 0.73 7.90 11.08
C TYR A 55 0.37 6.70 11.95
N ILE A 56 1.14 5.61 11.86
CA ILE A 56 1.06 4.45 12.73
C ILE A 56 2.38 4.36 13.50
N ASN A 57 2.30 3.94 14.77
CA ASN A 57 3.46 3.59 15.54
C ASN A 57 3.99 2.23 15.03
N ASP A 58 4.80 2.25 13.99
CA ASP A 58 5.45 1.03 13.50
C ASP A 58 6.48 0.58 14.55
N SER A 59 6.06 -0.33 15.43
CA SER A 59 6.87 -0.90 16.50
C SER A 59 7.87 -1.94 15.98
N THR A 60 8.08 -2.06 14.66
CA THR A 60 9.09 -2.93 14.08
C THR A 60 10.51 -2.44 14.41
N GLU A 61 10.92 -2.67 15.65
CA GLU A 61 12.30 -2.54 16.07
C GLU A 61 13.10 -3.71 15.48
N LEU A 62 14.15 -3.39 14.73
CA LEU A 62 15.19 -4.34 14.36
C LEU A 62 15.96 -4.78 15.62
N LYS A 63 15.45 -5.77 16.35
CA LYS A 63 16.18 -6.40 17.46
C LYS A 63 16.96 -7.60 16.95
N GLY A 64 18.29 -7.47 16.90
CA GLY A 64 19.20 -8.58 16.59
C GLY A 64 19.12 -9.10 15.15
N GLY A 65 18.78 -8.24 14.18
CA GLY A 65 18.71 -8.61 12.76
C GLY A 65 17.46 -9.41 12.37
N LYS A 66 16.47 -9.51 13.26
CA LYS A 66 15.14 -10.08 12.98
C LYS A 66 14.09 -9.01 13.21
N ASN A 67 13.12 -8.92 12.28
CA ASN A 67 11.93 -8.11 12.48
C ASN A 67 11.09 -8.80 13.56
N TYR A 68 11.03 -8.23 14.76
CA TYR A 68 10.03 -8.59 15.74
C TYR A 68 8.93 -7.55 15.66
N ILE A 69 7.72 -7.99 15.29
CA ILE A 69 6.53 -7.19 15.52
C ILE A 69 6.21 -7.40 16.99
N ASP A 70 6.27 -6.33 17.79
CA ASP A 70 5.66 -6.35 19.12
C ASP A 70 4.15 -6.46 18.91
N ASP A 71 3.61 -7.67 19.09
CA ASP A 71 2.20 -7.97 18.87
C ASP A 71 1.31 -7.36 19.95
N SER A 72 1.87 -6.78 21.02
CA SER A 72 1.05 -6.10 22.04
C SER A 72 0.22 -4.94 21.48
N ASP A 73 0.55 -4.43 20.28
CA ASP A 73 -0.16 -3.33 19.61
C ASP A 73 -0.84 -3.74 18.27
N TYR A 74 -1.08 -5.05 18.04
CA TYR A 74 -1.65 -5.54 16.77
C TYR A 74 -2.93 -4.81 16.36
N LYS A 75 -3.75 -4.43 17.35
CA LYS A 75 -5.03 -3.78 17.13
C LYS A 75 -4.85 -2.36 16.59
N SER A 76 -3.92 -1.59 17.15
CA SER A 76 -3.63 -0.23 16.70
C SER A 76 -3.06 -0.22 15.29
N ILE A 77 -2.17 -1.17 14.98
CA ILE A 77 -1.60 -1.34 13.64
C ILE A 77 -2.73 -1.58 12.62
N VAL A 78 -3.52 -2.64 12.83
CA VAL A 78 -4.61 -3.00 11.92
C VAL A 78 -5.65 -1.88 11.81
N GLU A 79 -6.11 -1.31 12.93
CA GLU A 79 -7.08 -0.21 12.89
C GLU A 79 -6.51 1.05 12.24
N GLY A 80 -5.21 1.30 12.36
CA GLY A 80 -4.50 2.38 11.70
C GLY A 80 -4.50 2.21 10.18
N ASP A 81 -4.15 1.01 9.70
CA ASP A 81 -4.13 0.68 8.28
C ASP A 81 -5.53 0.80 7.67
N LEU A 82 -6.55 0.24 8.35
CA LEU A 82 -7.94 0.33 7.88
C LEU A 82 -8.42 1.79 7.79
N LYS A 83 -8.10 2.63 8.80
CA LYS A 83 -8.43 4.07 8.77
C LYS A 83 -7.71 4.80 7.64
N ALA A 84 -6.46 4.45 7.36
CA ALA A 84 -5.70 5.02 6.25
C ALA A 84 -6.32 4.65 4.91
N ILE A 85 -6.64 3.37 4.69
CA ILE A 85 -7.34 2.89 3.49
C ILE A 85 -8.70 3.57 3.30
N ASP A 86 -9.45 3.81 4.39
CA ASP A 86 -10.72 4.55 4.34
C ASP A 86 -10.57 5.96 3.78
N ARG A 87 -9.42 6.62 4.00
CA ARG A 87 -9.15 7.99 3.56
C ARG A 87 -8.56 8.10 2.15
N CYS A 88 -8.06 6.99 1.59
CA CYS A 88 -7.53 6.97 0.22
C CYS A 88 -8.64 6.81 -0.84
N ASP A 89 -8.34 7.20 -2.08
CA ASP A 89 -9.19 6.95 -3.26
C ASP A 89 -9.21 5.46 -3.67
N GLY A 90 -8.22 4.68 -3.23
CA GLY A 90 -8.12 3.24 -3.48
C GLY A 90 -6.83 2.65 -2.91
N VAL A 91 -6.53 1.41 -3.30
CA VAL A 91 -5.29 0.71 -2.95
C VAL A 91 -4.49 0.39 -4.20
N LEU A 92 -3.18 0.62 -4.12
CA LEU A 92 -2.19 0.02 -5.01
C LEU A 92 -1.37 -0.97 -4.18
N ALA A 93 -1.43 -2.26 -4.53
CA ALA A 93 -0.61 -3.27 -3.89
C ALA A 93 0.57 -3.69 -4.76
N ILE A 94 1.74 -3.87 -4.14
CA ILE A 94 2.93 -4.47 -4.76
C ILE A 94 3.25 -5.77 -4.01
N MET A 95 2.97 -6.89 -4.67
CA MET A 95 3.15 -8.24 -4.12
C MET A 95 4.45 -8.86 -4.63
N THR A 96 5.53 -8.63 -3.90
CA THR A 96 6.84 -9.28 -4.11
C THR A 96 6.90 -10.68 -3.50
N GLU A 97 6.08 -10.91 -2.47
CA GLU A 97 5.85 -12.19 -1.81
C GLU A 97 4.43 -12.25 -1.23
N ASN A 98 4.06 -13.41 -0.70
CA ASN A 98 2.77 -13.59 -0.04
C ASN A 98 2.77 -12.84 1.30
N SER A 99 1.83 -11.90 1.48
CA SER A 99 1.63 -11.16 2.73
C SER A 99 0.18 -11.24 3.17
N VAL A 100 -0.05 -11.73 4.40
CA VAL A 100 -1.40 -11.81 4.98
C VAL A 100 -1.98 -10.41 5.18
N GLY A 101 -1.20 -9.45 5.67
CA GLY A 101 -1.63 -8.05 5.85
C GLY A 101 -2.11 -7.45 4.53
N THR A 102 -1.26 -7.51 3.51
CA THR A 102 -1.57 -7.01 2.16
C THR A 102 -2.81 -7.68 1.56
N ALA A 103 -3.00 -8.98 1.75
CA ALA A 103 -4.20 -9.68 1.28
C ALA A 103 -5.47 -9.19 1.99
N MET A 104 -5.40 -8.90 3.29
CA MET A 104 -6.52 -8.37 4.08
C MET A 104 -6.83 -6.91 3.72
N GLU A 105 -5.82 -6.08 3.50
CA GLU A 105 -5.95 -4.69 3.04
C GLU A 105 -6.65 -4.64 1.66
N LEU A 106 -6.21 -5.49 0.73
CA LEU A 106 -6.83 -5.64 -0.58
C LEU A 106 -8.29 -6.07 -0.49
N PHE A 107 -8.60 -7.06 0.35
CA PHE A 107 -9.97 -7.52 0.56
C PHE A 107 -10.84 -6.41 1.16
N TYR A 108 -10.36 -5.71 2.18
CA TYR A 108 -11.07 -4.60 2.81
C TYR A 108 -11.38 -3.50 1.79
N ASN A 109 -10.38 -3.02 1.06
CA ASN A 109 -10.58 -1.96 0.06
C ASN A 109 -11.54 -2.38 -1.06
N SER A 110 -11.36 -3.59 -1.61
CA SER A 110 -12.14 -4.05 -2.75
C SER A 110 -13.56 -4.45 -2.38
N VAL A 111 -13.73 -5.26 -1.33
CA VAL A 111 -15.01 -5.88 -0.98
C VAL A 111 -15.80 -5.03 0.01
N HIS A 112 -15.14 -4.47 1.02
CA HIS A 112 -15.84 -3.69 2.05
C HIS A 112 -16.09 -2.25 1.57
N LEU A 113 -15.09 -1.60 0.96
CA LEU A 113 -15.20 -0.21 0.52
C LEU A 113 -15.59 -0.04 -0.94
N SER A 114 -15.50 -1.10 -1.77
CA SER A 114 -15.78 -1.04 -3.21
C SER A 114 -14.96 0.03 -3.95
N LYS A 115 -13.70 0.23 -3.54
CA LYS A 115 -12.80 1.23 -4.14
C LYS A 115 -11.84 0.60 -5.18
N PRO A 116 -11.30 1.42 -6.10
CA PRO A 116 -10.23 1.00 -7.01
C PRO A 116 -9.12 0.23 -6.29
N THR A 117 -8.79 -0.94 -6.84
CA THR A 117 -7.81 -1.89 -6.30
C THR A 117 -6.88 -2.32 -7.43
N TYR A 118 -5.67 -1.77 -7.46
CA TYR A 118 -4.64 -2.13 -8.42
C TYR A 118 -3.64 -3.08 -7.77
N ILE A 119 -3.21 -4.11 -8.50
CA ILE A 119 -2.28 -5.13 -7.99
C ILE A 119 -1.14 -5.31 -8.97
N ILE A 120 0.08 -5.04 -8.51
CA ILE A 120 1.32 -5.39 -9.18
C ILE A 120 1.83 -6.68 -8.53
N MET A 121 1.88 -7.75 -9.31
CA MET A 121 2.21 -9.10 -8.87
C MET A 121 3.56 -9.52 -9.43
N GLU A 122 4.63 -9.23 -8.67
CA GLU A 122 6.00 -9.57 -9.06
C GLU A 122 6.29 -11.07 -8.82
N ASP A 123 5.60 -11.72 -7.87
CA ASP A 123 5.50 -13.19 -7.82
C ASP A 123 4.35 -13.71 -8.71
N SER A 124 4.68 -14.06 -9.95
CA SER A 124 3.73 -14.54 -10.95
C SER A 124 2.84 -15.74 -10.55
N LYS A 125 3.20 -16.50 -9.49
CA LYS A 125 2.44 -17.69 -9.06
C LYS A 125 0.99 -17.40 -8.67
N LEU A 126 0.72 -16.21 -8.13
CA LEU A 126 -0.62 -15.84 -7.68
C LEU A 126 -1.43 -15.02 -8.68
N MET A 127 -0.85 -14.67 -9.83
CA MET A 127 -1.49 -13.82 -10.84
C MET A 127 -2.83 -14.38 -11.35
N HIS A 128 -2.99 -15.71 -11.33
CA HIS A 128 -4.21 -16.37 -11.78
C HIS A 128 -5.11 -16.84 -10.64
N HIS A 129 -4.76 -16.55 -9.39
CA HIS A 129 -5.53 -16.97 -8.24
C HIS A 129 -6.93 -16.34 -8.25
N PRO A 130 -8.01 -17.10 -8.00
CA PRO A 130 -9.38 -16.58 -8.10
C PRO A 130 -9.64 -15.35 -7.24
N TRP A 131 -9.09 -15.32 -6.02
CA TRP A 131 -9.26 -14.19 -5.11
C TRP A 131 -8.59 -12.91 -5.64
N ILE A 132 -7.41 -13.04 -6.26
CA ILE A 132 -6.71 -11.89 -6.85
C ILE A 132 -7.52 -11.32 -8.00
N LYS A 133 -8.04 -12.18 -8.89
CA LYS A 133 -8.92 -11.74 -9.99
C LYS A 133 -10.22 -11.13 -9.51
N TYR A 134 -10.78 -11.64 -8.42
CA TYR A 134 -12.04 -11.16 -7.87
C TYR A 134 -11.91 -9.76 -7.24
N ILE A 135 -10.82 -9.49 -6.52
CA ILE A 135 -10.64 -8.23 -5.80
C ILE A 135 -10.01 -7.11 -6.66
N ALA A 136 -9.29 -7.45 -7.73
CA ALA A 136 -8.62 -6.45 -8.55
C ALA A 136 -9.61 -5.70 -9.48
N SER A 137 -9.45 -4.38 -9.59
CA SER A 137 -10.23 -3.56 -10.53
C SER A 137 -9.79 -3.73 -11.99
N TYR A 138 -8.57 -4.21 -12.19
CA TYR A 138 -7.98 -4.57 -13.48
C TYR A 138 -7.28 -5.93 -13.36
N PRO A 139 -7.05 -6.64 -14.48
CA PRO A 139 -6.12 -7.78 -14.45
C PRO A 139 -4.80 -7.37 -13.77
N PRO A 140 -4.25 -8.19 -12.85
CA PRO A 140 -3.01 -7.85 -12.16
C PRO A 140 -1.85 -7.60 -13.13
N PHE A 141 -1.05 -6.58 -12.84
CA PHE A 141 0.12 -6.21 -13.61
C PHE A 141 1.31 -7.08 -13.21
N LYS A 142 2.16 -7.46 -14.16
CA LYS A 142 3.34 -8.32 -13.91
C LYS A 142 4.46 -7.59 -13.21
N ASN A 143 4.53 -6.28 -13.39
CA ASN A 143 5.59 -5.43 -12.86
C ASN A 143 5.15 -3.96 -12.87
N ARG A 144 5.99 -3.11 -12.27
CA ARG A 144 5.76 -1.67 -12.16
C ARG A 144 5.76 -0.95 -13.50
N GLU A 145 6.52 -1.44 -14.48
CA GLU A 145 6.56 -0.85 -15.84
C GLU A 145 5.20 -1.01 -16.55
N GLU A 146 4.63 -2.21 -16.50
CA GLU A 146 3.32 -2.50 -17.07
C GLU A 146 2.23 -1.64 -16.42
N PHE A 147 2.22 -1.55 -15.07
CA PHE A 147 1.30 -0.67 -14.36
C PHE A 147 1.46 0.80 -14.76
N THR A 148 2.70 1.27 -14.85
CA THR A 148 2.98 2.66 -15.22
C THR A 148 2.42 3.01 -16.59
N LYS A 149 2.67 2.15 -17.58
CA LYS A 149 2.21 2.35 -18.96
C LYS A 149 0.69 2.22 -19.11
N GLU A 150 0.10 1.24 -18.44
CA GLU A 150 -1.33 0.92 -18.63
C GLU A 150 -2.27 1.76 -17.77
N VAL A 151 -1.79 2.30 -16.64
CA VAL A 151 -2.61 3.05 -15.68
C VAL A 151 -2.11 4.47 -15.55
N LEU A 152 -0.87 4.66 -15.08
CA LEU A 152 -0.38 6.00 -14.71
C LEU A 152 -0.35 6.94 -15.93
N GLU A 153 0.33 6.56 -17.01
CA GLU A 153 0.47 7.40 -18.22
C GLU A 153 -0.86 7.71 -18.94
N LYS A 154 -1.90 6.92 -18.67
CA LYS A 154 -3.21 7.08 -19.31
C LYS A 154 -4.21 7.86 -18.47
N LEU A 155 -4.08 7.80 -17.15
CA LEU A 155 -5.10 8.29 -16.22
C LEU A 155 -4.64 9.47 -15.35
N TYR A 156 -3.33 9.66 -15.17
CA TYR A 156 -2.76 10.59 -14.17
C TYR A 156 -1.54 11.37 -14.68
#